data_AF-A0A4V4KI46-F1
#
_entry.id   AF-A0A4V4KI46-F1
#
_cell.length_a   1.000
_cell.length_b   1.000
_cell.length_c   1.000
_cell.angle_alpha   90.00
_cell.angle_beta   90.00
_cell.angle_gamma   90.00
#
_symmetry.space_group_name_H-M   'P 1'
#
loop_
_entity.id
_entity.type
_entity.pdbx_description
1 polymer ?
#
loop_
_entity_poly.entity_id
_entity_poly.type
_entity_poly.pdbx_seq_one_letter_code
_entity_poly.pdbx_strand_id
1 'polypeptide(L)'
;ACIITTDIDKERRYALRLEQLFTLCVRLFFSFNMASQHIVFSFAGQGFPPVEAARDLYRVSSTFRQAITDVQETINGLSHDGSIPGQAHVPLTDYFEEDEIRPPYAASFDRPLSATQHSLPPSATLVIVSAQYALGKLLQSWGVSPQSVMAYSLGEIAAGTFTGSYTLPAMVKLLARREGLLEDRSLFPNKGGLALVFTDGDSIKQVLAKEGLLGTVDIAGFSSPGATCVAGDASQLDVALEKLSDTDVDFKRVRLDIGMHSGHVQALADHVRSSPDIFPERDSKDCKVLPGIDHWSSLGIQLPTGSPLNANHYATVLRRPLRYRDCVQKIFQKHMSEQREQDLVFVDMGMGPGQLYKLIMAALEHTAEWQRGQVRAMASIDPVDAGDARNTLGWAKAQLKDNLSKAHVLLQKSSTSPGMTDPHYAHKHNKKVAARASNPVTKWKCMAGTAEKFADAQTCWFEGVNRLLLQLTSYDPNRT
;
A
#
# COMPACT_ATOMS: atom_id res chain seq x y z
N ALA A 1 -6.41 -21.03 -59.60
CA ALA A 1 -5.33 -20.05 -59.41
C ALA A 1 -5.94 -18.67 -59.22
N CYS A 2 -6.09 -18.24 -57.96
CA CYS A 2 -5.92 -16.86 -57.48
C CYS A 2 -6.24 -16.85 -55.98
N ILE A 3 -5.16 -17.05 -55.24
CA ILE A 3 -4.88 -16.71 -53.85
C ILE A 3 -5.95 -15.80 -53.21
N ILE A 4 -6.80 -16.37 -52.36
CA ILE A 4 -7.45 -15.65 -51.26
C ILE A 4 -6.50 -15.79 -50.07
N THR A 5 -5.52 -14.89 -49.98
CA THR A 5 -4.80 -14.62 -48.72
C THR A 5 -5.48 -13.43 -48.10
N THR A 6 -6.54 -13.68 -47.33
CA THR A 6 -7.03 -12.70 -46.36
C THR A 6 -5.93 -12.46 -45.34
N ASP A 7 -5.40 -11.24 -45.35
CA ASP A 7 -4.27 -10.74 -44.57
C ASP A 7 -4.67 -10.62 -43.08
N ILE A 8 -4.78 -11.76 -42.39
CA ILE A 8 -5.04 -11.88 -40.95
C ILE A 8 -4.01 -11.07 -40.13
N ASP A 9 -2.81 -10.86 -40.68
CA ASP A 9 -1.78 -10.02 -40.09
C ASP A 9 -2.09 -8.53 -40.15
N LYS A 10 -2.86 -8.03 -41.12
CA LYS A 10 -3.34 -6.63 -41.11
C LYS A 10 -4.37 -6.39 -40.02
N GLU A 11 -5.36 -7.28 -39.86
CA GLU A 11 -6.37 -7.12 -38.81
C GLU A 11 -5.78 -7.26 -37.40
N ARG A 12 -4.84 -8.19 -37.17
CA ARG A 12 -4.08 -8.24 -35.92
C ARG A 12 -3.26 -6.98 -35.67
N ARG A 13 -2.62 -6.41 -36.70
CA ARG A 13 -1.88 -5.13 -36.59
C ARG A 13 -2.79 -3.95 -36.31
N TYR A 14 -4.02 -3.92 -36.84
CA TYR A 14 -5.01 -2.90 -36.53
C TYR A 14 -5.57 -3.05 -35.11
N ALA A 15 -5.85 -4.27 -34.66
CA ALA A 15 -6.26 -4.55 -33.29
C ALA A 15 -5.17 -4.17 -32.28
N LEU A 16 -3.90 -4.53 -32.53
CA LEU A 16 -2.76 -4.09 -31.70
C LEU A 16 -2.60 -2.58 -31.70
N ARG A 17 -2.78 -1.90 -32.85
CA ARG A 17 -2.69 -0.43 -32.93
C ARG A 17 -3.84 0.25 -32.20
N LEU A 18 -5.05 -0.31 -32.25
CA LEU A 18 -6.20 0.18 -31.49
C LEU A 18 -6.02 -0.04 -29.99
N GLU A 19 -5.47 -1.18 -29.58
CA GLU A 19 -5.14 -1.45 -28.18
C GLU A 19 -4.00 -0.55 -27.67
N GLN A 20 -3.01 -0.28 -28.51
CA GLN A 20 -1.94 0.69 -28.22
C GLN A 20 -2.45 2.13 -28.17
N LEU A 21 -3.32 2.54 -29.10
CA LEU A 21 -3.97 3.85 -29.09
C LEU A 21 -4.92 4.02 -27.91
N PHE A 22 -5.67 2.98 -27.55
CA PHE A 22 -6.51 2.95 -26.36
C PHE A 22 -5.65 3.06 -25.10
N THR A 23 -4.58 2.28 -24.99
CA THR A 23 -3.61 2.38 -23.88
C THR A 23 -2.96 3.77 -23.82
N LEU A 24 -2.66 4.38 -24.96
CA LEU A 24 -2.09 5.73 -25.04
C LEU A 24 -3.10 6.81 -24.63
N CYS A 25 -4.36 6.70 -25.06
CA CYS A 25 -5.43 7.62 -24.69
C CYS A 25 -5.80 7.50 -23.21
N VAL A 26 -5.84 6.26 -22.69
CA VAL A 26 -6.01 5.97 -21.27
C VAL A 26 -4.85 6.59 -20.49
N ARG A 27 -3.59 6.37 -20.91
CA ARG A 27 -2.42 7.01 -20.29
C ARG A 27 -2.48 8.53 -20.32
N LEU A 28 -2.84 9.15 -21.44
CA LEU A 28 -2.95 10.61 -21.56
C LEU A 28 -4.08 11.19 -20.69
N PHE A 29 -5.23 10.51 -20.62
CA PHE A 29 -6.34 10.89 -19.76
C PHE A 29 -5.98 10.76 -18.26
N PHE A 30 -5.29 9.70 -17.87
CA PHE A 30 -4.76 9.54 -16.51
C PHE A 30 -3.63 10.53 -16.19
N SER A 31 -2.74 10.83 -17.14
CA SER A 31 -1.65 11.80 -16.96
C SER A 31 -2.16 13.23 -16.75
N PHE A 32 -3.27 13.63 -17.39
CA PHE A 32 -3.88 14.94 -17.17
C PHE A 32 -4.60 15.07 -15.82
N ASN A 33 -5.09 13.96 -15.26
CA ASN A 33 -5.87 13.97 -14.00
C ASN A 33 -5.04 13.63 -12.75
N MET A 34 -3.95 12.87 -12.88
CA MET A 34 -2.92 12.72 -11.83
C MET A 34 -2.25 14.06 -11.48
N ALA A 35 -2.38 15.08 -12.34
CA ALA A 35 -1.96 16.44 -12.04
C ALA A 35 -2.79 17.13 -10.94
N SER A 36 -3.91 16.54 -10.50
CA SER A 36 -4.79 17.08 -9.44
C SER A 36 -4.58 16.45 -8.06
N GLN A 37 -3.76 15.40 -7.93
CA GLN A 37 -3.58 14.69 -6.66
C GLN A 37 -2.12 14.30 -6.40
N HIS A 38 -1.69 14.52 -5.16
CA HIS A 38 -0.48 13.95 -4.59
C HIS A 38 -0.87 12.69 -3.82
N ILE A 39 -0.48 11.54 -4.35
CA ILE A 39 -0.71 10.21 -3.78
C ILE A 39 0.53 9.78 -2.99
N VAL A 40 0.28 9.34 -1.76
CA VAL A 40 1.29 8.83 -0.84
C VAL A 40 1.00 7.36 -0.55
N PHE A 41 1.93 6.45 -0.87
CA PHE A 41 1.82 5.05 -0.43
C PHE A 41 2.47 4.90 0.96
N SER A 42 1.71 4.42 1.94
CA SER A 42 2.18 4.17 3.29
C SER A 42 2.37 2.68 3.55
N PHE A 43 3.62 2.24 3.65
CA PHE A 43 3.99 0.84 3.85
C PHE A 43 4.00 0.46 5.33
N ALA A 44 3.29 -0.61 5.66
CA ALA A 44 2.92 -1.04 7.00
C ALA A 44 3.96 -1.96 7.67
N GLY A 45 3.97 -1.96 9.00
CA GLY A 45 4.80 -2.83 9.83
C GLY A 45 4.27 -4.27 9.96
N GLN A 46 4.92 -5.08 10.80
CA GLN A 46 4.57 -6.50 10.99
C GLN A 46 3.17 -6.73 11.60
N GLY A 47 2.64 -5.78 12.37
CA GLY A 47 1.35 -5.93 13.08
C GLY A 47 0.10 -5.97 12.18
N PHE A 48 0.27 -5.93 10.86
CA PHE A 48 -0.82 -5.82 9.87
C PHE A 48 -0.76 -6.97 8.85
N PRO A 49 -1.08 -8.21 9.26
CA PRO A 49 -0.91 -9.38 8.41
C PRO A 49 -1.93 -9.38 7.25
N PRO A 50 -1.50 -9.55 5.99
CA PRO A 50 -2.34 -9.37 4.80
C PRO A 50 -3.11 -10.64 4.38
N VAL A 51 -3.14 -11.69 5.21
CA VAL A 51 -3.31 -13.10 4.79
C VAL A 51 -4.51 -13.33 3.87
N GLU A 52 -5.71 -12.99 4.33
CA GLU A 52 -6.95 -13.24 3.59
C GLU A 52 -7.02 -12.40 2.31
N ALA A 53 -6.68 -11.11 2.41
CA ALA A 53 -6.71 -10.17 1.30
C ALA A 53 -5.69 -10.52 0.20
N ALA A 54 -4.47 -10.88 0.59
CA ALA A 54 -3.40 -11.21 -0.34
C ALA A 54 -3.65 -12.53 -1.06
N ARG A 55 -4.22 -13.54 -0.37
CA ARG A 55 -4.69 -14.77 -1.00
C ARG A 55 -5.73 -14.49 -2.08
N ASP A 56 -6.74 -13.69 -1.75
CA ASP A 56 -7.77 -13.32 -2.72
C ASP A 56 -7.17 -12.61 -3.94
N LEU A 57 -6.32 -11.59 -3.72
CA LEU A 57 -5.63 -10.89 -4.81
C LEU A 57 -4.75 -11.82 -5.65
N TYR A 58 -4.01 -12.75 -5.04
CA TYR A 58 -3.19 -13.74 -5.75
C TYR A 58 -4.04 -14.61 -6.69
N ARG A 59 -5.25 -14.97 -6.28
CA ARG A 59 -6.20 -15.77 -7.07
C ARG A 59 -6.82 -14.97 -8.22
N VAL A 60 -7.12 -13.68 -8.03
CA VAL A 60 -7.89 -12.89 -9.02
C VAL A 60 -7.10 -11.83 -9.80
N SER A 61 -5.80 -11.69 -9.53
CA SER A 61 -4.95 -10.67 -10.17
C SER A 61 -3.64 -11.28 -10.68
N SER A 62 -3.50 -11.34 -12.00
CA SER A 62 -2.27 -11.81 -12.65
C SER A 62 -1.05 -10.94 -12.30
N THR A 63 -1.21 -9.63 -12.19
CA THR A 63 -0.12 -8.72 -11.79
C THR A 63 0.36 -8.98 -10.37
N PHE A 64 -0.58 -9.14 -9.43
CA PHE A 64 -0.24 -9.44 -8.04
C PHE A 64 0.46 -10.80 -7.96
N ARG A 65 -0.10 -11.82 -8.62
CA ARG A 65 0.49 -13.16 -8.71
C ARG A 65 1.90 -13.14 -9.28
N GLN A 66 2.11 -12.44 -10.40
CA GLN A 66 3.42 -12.34 -11.04
C GLN A 66 4.45 -11.71 -10.11
N ALA A 67 4.09 -10.63 -9.41
CA ALA A 67 5.01 -9.99 -8.46
C ALA A 67 5.43 -10.94 -7.32
N ILE A 68 4.53 -11.80 -6.84
CA ILE A 68 4.86 -12.85 -5.87
C ILE A 68 5.74 -13.95 -6.49
N THR A 69 5.43 -14.37 -7.72
CA THR A 69 6.24 -15.34 -8.47
C THR A 69 7.67 -14.83 -8.67
N ASP A 70 7.87 -13.56 -9.01
CA ASP A 70 9.19 -12.95 -9.17
C ASP A 70 10.00 -13.02 -7.84
N VAL A 71 9.34 -12.84 -6.70
CA VAL A 71 9.97 -13.02 -5.37
C VAL A 71 10.32 -14.49 -5.14
N GLN A 72 9.41 -15.42 -5.46
CA GLN A 72 9.68 -16.86 -5.32
C GLN A 72 10.88 -17.31 -6.18
N GLU A 73 10.96 -16.85 -7.43
CA GLU A 73 12.09 -17.15 -8.32
C GLU A 73 13.40 -16.57 -7.76
N THR A 74 13.34 -15.38 -7.17
CA THR A 74 14.49 -14.77 -6.49
C THR A 74 14.94 -15.62 -5.30
N ILE A 75 14.01 -16.10 -4.47
CA ILE A 75 14.30 -17.02 -3.36
C ILE A 75 14.97 -18.29 -3.89
N ASN A 76 14.41 -18.91 -4.93
CA ASN A 76 14.96 -20.12 -5.54
C ASN A 76 16.40 -19.91 -6.03
N GLY A 77 16.66 -18.80 -6.72
CA GLY A 77 18.01 -18.46 -7.20
C GLY A 77 19.02 -18.29 -6.07
N LEU A 78 18.64 -17.54 -5.02
CA LEU A 78 19.51 -17.29 -3.86
C LEU A 78 19.72 -18.52 -2.96
N SER A 79 18.74 -19.42 -2.91
CA SER A 79 18.91 -20.71 -2.24
C SER A 79 19.83 -21.62 -3.04
N HIS A 80 19.73 -21.60 -4.37
CA HIS A 80 20.57 -22.41 -5.25
C HIS A 80 22.05 -21.99 -5.21
N ASP A 81 22.34 -20.69 -5.14
CA ASP A 81 23.72 -20.18 -5.06
C ASP A 81 24.30 -20.14 -3.63
N GLY A 82 23.50 -20.50 -2.62
CA GLY A 82 23.89 -20.53 -1.21
C GLY A 82 23.94 -19.16 -0.52
N SER A 83 23.49 -18.07 -1.18
CA SER A 83 23.43 -16.73 -0.60
C SER A 83 22.50 -16.63 0.60
N ILE A 84 21.42 -17.41 0.61
CA ILE A 84 20.56 -17.63 1.76
C ILE A 84 20.61 -19.11 2.14
N PRO A 85 20.43 -19.46 3.44
CA PRO A 85 20.43 -20.86 3.86
C PRO A 85 19.52 -21.72 2.98
N GLY A 86 20.11 -22.68 2.27
CA GLY A 86 19.37 -23.59 1.41
C GLY A 86 18.79 -24.73 2.23
N GLN A 87 17.53 -24.63 2.65
CA GLN A 87 16.74 -25.78 3.12
C GLN A 87 15.29 -25.65 2.67
N ALA A 88 14.59 -26.79 2.65
CA ALA A 88 13.22 -26.99 2.20
C ALA A 88 12.24 -25.97 2.79
N HIS A 89 12.12 -24.81 2.14
CA HIS A 89 11.08 -23.85 2.44
C HIS A 89 9.80 -24.34 1.78
N VAL A 90 8.69 -24.23 2.53
CA VAL A 90 7.38 -24.13 1.88
C VAL A 90 7.48 -22.94 0.90
N PRO A 91 7.18 -23.10 -0.39
CA PRO A 91 7.18 -21.98 -1.31
C PRO A 91 6.35 -20.80 -0.78
N LEU A 92 6.83 -19.58 -1.01
CA LEU A 92 6.07 -18.35 -0.77
C LEU A 92 4.69 -18.40 -1.45
N THR A 93 4.59 -19.04 -2.62
CA THR A 93 3.33 -19.24 -3.35
C THR A 93 2.31 -20.06 -2.58
N ASP A 94 2.73 -21.12 -1.87
CA ASP A 94 1.84 -21.98 -1.08
C ASP A 94 1.09 -21.17 -0.01
N TYR A 95 1.72 -20.11 0.51
CA TYR A 95 1.07 -19.20 1.47
C TYR A 95 -0.19 -18.53 0.88
N PHE A 96 -0.19 -18.27 -0.42
CA PHE A 96 -1.26 -17.61 -1.15
C PHE A 96 -2.23 -18.59 -1.84
N GLU A 97 -1.81 -19.84 -2.05
CA GLU A 97 -2.60 -20.88 -2.72
C GLU A 97 -3.49 -21.66 -1.75
N GLU A 98 -3.01 -22.07 -0.58
CA GLU A 98 -3.73 -22.97 0.33
C GLU A 98 -4.98 -22.33 0.98
N ASP A 99 -6.13 -23.01 0.87
CA ASP A 99 -7.41 -22.62 1.50
C ASP A 99 -7.41 -22.85 3.01
N GLU A 100 -6.77 -23.92 3.49
CA GLU A 100 -6.58 -24.15 4.91
C GLU A 100 -5.45 -23.24 5.42
N ILE A 101 -5.75 -22.42 6.44
CA ILE A 101 -4.69 -21.83 7.26
C ILE A 101 -3.93 -23.03 7.85
N ARG A 102 -2.73 -23.34 7.35
CA ARG A 102 -1.88 -24.28 8.10
C ARG A 102 -1.80 -23.72 9.54
N PRO A 103 -2.27 -24.47 10.55
CA PRO A 103 -2.56 -23.93 11.87
C PRO A 103 -1.39 -23.34 12.70
N PRO A 104 -0.10 -23.37 12.32
CA PRO A 104 0.90 -22.62 13.08
C PRO A 104 0.81 -21.09 12.89
N TYR A 105 0.21 -20.58 11.79
CA TYR A 105 0.61 -19.25 11.27
C TYR A 105 -0.20 -18.04 11.73
N ALA A 106 -1.50 -18.18 12.01
CA ALA A 106 -2.22 -17.12 12.72
C ALA A 106 -1.64 -16.91 14.14
N ALA A 107 -1.06 -17.96 14.73
CA ALA A 107 -0.35 -17.92 16.01
C ALA A 107 1.16 -17.57 15.87
N SER A 108 1.73 -17.57 14.66
CA SER A 108 3.15 -17.24 14.39
C SER A 108 3.39 -15.75 14.17
N PHE A 109 2.36 -14.94 13.98
CA PHE A 109 2.50 -13.48 14.05
C PHE A 109 2.86 -13.01 15.47
N ASP A 110 2.66 -13.90 16.46
CA ASP A 110 2.68 -13.61 17.89
C ASP A 110 3.70 -14.44 18.69
N ARG A 111 4.41 -15.37 18.04
CA ARG A 111 5.44 -16.21 18.66
C ARG A 111 6.79 -15.97 18.02
N PRO A 112 7.88 -15.94 18.80
CA PRO A 112 9.21 -16.20 18.22
C PRO A 112 9.21 -17.57 17.54
N LEU A 113 9.90 -17.67 16.41
CA LEU A 113 10.07 -18.93 15.67
C LEU A 113 10.67 -19.99 16.61
N SER A 114 9.91 -21.04 16.93
CA SER A 114 10.42 -22.15 17.74
C SER A 114 11.12 -23.16 16.83
N ALA A 115 12.37 -23.49 17.16
CA ALA A 115 13.34 -24.25 16.36
C ALA A 115 13.04 -25.74 16.11
N THR A 116 11.78 -26.21 16.16
CA THR A 116 11.47 -27.64 16.13
C THR A 116 10.29 -28.02 15.23
N GLN A 117 10.35 -27.71 13.93
CA GLN A 117 9.66 -28.50 12.90
C GLN A 117 10.50 -28.56 11.60
N HIS A 118 10.60 -29.76 11.02
CA HIS A 118 11.51 -30.16 9.93
C HIS A 118 11.20 -29.55 8.54
N SER A 119 10.44 -28.45 8.47
CA SER A 119 10.20 -27.66 7.25
C SER A 119 9.80 -26.26 7.69
N LEU A 120 10.70 -25.28 7.59
CA LEU A 120 10.37 -23.91 8.00
C LEU A 120 9.59 -23.21 6.87
N PRO A 121 8.40 -22.66 7.16
CA PRO A 121 7.66 -21.82 6.22
C PRO A 121 8.46 -20.55 5.86
N PRO A 122 8.04 -19.81 4.80
CA PRO A 122 8.44 -18.42 4.64
C PRO A 122 8.11 -17.65 5.93
N SER A 123 9.02 -16.79 6.37
CA SER A 123 8.74 -15.96 7.54
C SER A 123 7.52 -15.06 7.29
N ALA A 124 6.77 -14.78 8.36
CA ALA A 124 5.63 -13.85 8.28
C ALA A 124 6.04 -12.48 7.70
N THR A 125 7.27 -12.04 7.97
CA THR A 125 7.83 -10.79 7.45
C THR A 125 8.05 -10.81 5.94
N LEU A 126 8.51 -11.94 5.38
CA LEU A 126 8.66 -12.13 3.94
C LEU A 126 7.32 -12.08 3.22
N VAL A 127 6.30 -12.73 3.77
CA VAL A 127 4.93 -12.65 3.25
C VAL A 127 4.41 -11.21 3.27
N ILE A 128 4.54 -10.52 4.41
CA ILE A 128 4.04 -9.15 4.58
C ILE A 128 4.71 -8.20 3.57
N VAL A 129 6.04 -8.24 3.48
CA VAL A 129 6.80 -7.37 2.57
C VAL A 129 6.45 -7.68 1.11
N SER A 130 6.37 -8.97 0.74
CA SER A 130 6.05 -9.40 -0.63
C SER A 130 4.63 -9.00 -1.04
N ALA A 131 3.66 -9.13 -0.14
CA ALA A 131 2.28 -8.73 -0.40
C ALA A 131 2.15 -7.21 -0.60
N GLN A 132 2.82 -6.41 0.23
CA GLN A 132 2.82 -4.95 0.07
C GLN A 132 3.52 -4.50 -1.22
N TYR A 133 4.64 -5.16 -1.57
CA TYR A 133 5.31 -4.94 -2.86
C TYR A 133 4.40 -5.28 -4.04
N ALA A 134 3.76 -6.46 -4.01
CA ALA A 134 2.84 -6.91 -5.04
C ALA A 134 1.59 -6.02 -5.16
N LEU A 135 1.07 -5.50 -4.04
CA LEU A 135 -0.01 -4.52 -4.03
C LEU A 135 0.42 -3.22 -4.71
N GLY A 136 1.63 -2.71 -4.41
CA GLY A 136 2.20 -1.55 -5.10
C GLY A 136 2.28 -1.77 -6.61
N LYS A 137 2.76 -2.93 -7.06
CA LYS A 137 2.81 -3.31 -8.49
C LYS A 137 1.42 -3.40 -9.11
N LEU A 138 0.44 -3.93 -8.38
CA LEU A 138 -0.94 -3.97 -8.82
C LEU A 138 -1.50 -2.55 -9.04
N LEU A 139 -1.31 -1.64 -8.10
CA LEU A 139 -1.77 -0.26 -8.22
C LEU A 139 -1.09 0.47 -9.40
N GLN A 140 0.23 0.28 -9.59
CA GLN A 140 0.94 0.80 -10.76
C GLN A 140 0.34 0.28 -12.07
N SER A 141 -0.06 -1.00 -12.13
CA SER A 141 -0.70 -1.57 -13.32
C SER A 141 -2.08 -0.98 -13.62
N TRP A 142 -2.73 -0.39 -12.61
CA TRP A 142 -4.00 0.34 -12.77
C TRP A 142 -3.79 1.82 -13.07
N GLY A 143 -2.54 2.27 -13.24
CA GLY A 143 -2.19 3.66 -13.50
C GLY A 143 -2.06 4.51 -12.24
N VAL A 144 -2.09 3.92 -11.04
CA VAL A 144 -1.91 4.63 -9.77
C VAL A 144 -0.44 4.58 -9.38
N SER A 145 0.25 5.71 -9.48
CA SER A 145 1.66 5.86 -9.10
C SER A 145 1.78 6.91 -8.02
N PRO A 146 2.53 6.66 -6.92
CA PRO A 146 2.70 7.63 -5.86
C PRO A 146 3.74 8.68 -6.24
N GLN A 147 3.55 9.90 -5.74
CA GLN A 147 4.57 10.95 -5.72
C GLN A 147 5.45 10.84 -4.47
N SER A 148 4.92 10.27 -3.38
CA SER A 148 5.68 9.97 -2.18
C SER A 148 5.42 8.55 -1.67
N VAL A 149 6.43 7.93 -1.08
CA VAL A 149 6.24 6.75 -0.22
C VAL A 149 6.67 7.08 1.19
N MET A 150 6.03 6.44 2.16
CA MET A 150 6.46 6.48 3.55
C MET A 150 6.36 5.10 4.18
N ALA A 151 7.16 4.85 5.21
CA ALA A 151 7.27 3.54 5.83
C ALA A 151 7.05 3.56 7.34
N TYR A 152 6.59 2.43 7.87
CA TYR A 152 6.54 2.13 9.29
C TYR A 152 7.27 0.82 9.59
N SER A 153 8.44 0.89 10.24
CA SER A 153 9.21 -0.27 10.71
C SER A 153 9.52 -1.26 9.56
N LEU A 154 8.95 -2.47 9.57
CA LEU A 154 9.11 -3.46 8.50
C LEU A 154 8.73 -2.92 7.11
N GLY A 155 7.80 -1.96 7.06
CA GLY A 155 7.42 -1.26 5.83
C GLY A 155 8.58 -0.55 5.14
N GLU A 156 9.70 -0.29 5.83
CA GLU A 156 10.91 0.30 5.23
C GLU A 156 11.47 -0.59 4.12
N ILE A 157 11.43 -1.92 4.32
CA ILE A 157 11.90 -2.89 3.34
C ILE A 157 10.94 -2.91 2.16
N ALA A 158 9.64 -2.91 2.40
CA ALA A 158 8.62 -2.90 1.35
C ALA A 158 8.68 -1.61 0.51
N ALA A 159 8.77 -0.45 1.16
CA ALA A 159 8.92 0.85 0.49
C ALA A 159 10.20 0.90 -0.33
N GLY A 160 11.34 0.52 0.25
CA GLY A 160 12.61 0.48 -0.46
C GLY A 160 12.61 -0.48 -1.66
N THR A 161 11.96 -1.64 -1.54
CA THR A 161 11.82 -2.60 -2.65
C THR A 161 10.91 -2.05 -3.75
N PHE A 162 9.80 -1.41 -3.37
CA PHE A 162 8.87 -0.80 -4.32
C PHE A 162 9.50 0.36 -5.09
N THR A 163 10.24 1.24 -4.41
CA THR A 163 10.96 2.35 -5.05
C THR A 163 12.22 1.91 -5.79
N GLY A 164 12.66 0.66 -5.65
CA GLY A 164 13.90 0.16 -6.24
C GLY A 164 15.17 0.56 -5.49
N SER A 165 15.04 1.18 -4.30
CA SER A 165 16.15 1.42 -3.37
C SER A 165 16.71 0.13 -2.76
N TYR A 166 15.90 -0.94 -2.77
CA TYR A 166 16.32 -2.33 -2.62
C TYR A 166 15.97 -3.11 -3.88
N THR A 167 16.88 -3.99 -4.32
CA THR A 167 16.56 -5.01 -5.33
C THR A 167 15.76 -6.16 -4.69
N LEU A 168 15.07 -6.96 -5.50
CA LEU A 168 14.41 -8.18 -4.99
C LEU A 168 15.40 -9.13 -4.28
N PRO A 169 16.60 -9.41 -4.83
CA PRO A 169 17.59 -10.21 -4.12
C PRO A 169 18.01 -9.62 -2.77
N ALA A 170 18.22 -8.31 -2.70
CA ALA A 170 18.59 -7.64 -1.44
C ALA A 170 17.46 -7.73 -0.40
N MET A 171 16.20 -7.54 -0.82
CA MET A 171 15.04 -7.69 0.05
C MET A 171 14.96 -9.10 0.65
N VAL A 172 15.12 -10.13 -0.18
CA VAL A 172 15.09 -11.54 0.26
C VAL A 172 16.26 -11.86 1.19
N LYS A 173 17.50 -11.48 0.82
CA LYS A 173 18.69 -11.66 1.67
C LYS A 173 18.54 -10.98 3.03
N LEU A 174 18.05 -9.74 3.02
CA LEU A 174 17.83 -8.96 4.23
C LEU A 174 16.85 -9.64 5.17
N LEU A 175 15.70 -10.05 4.67
CA LEU A 175 14.70 -10.72 5.49
C LEU A 175 15.22 -12.06 6.00
N ALA A 176 15.80 -12.90 5.15
CA ALA A 176 16.35 -14.19 5.56
C ALA A 176 17.41 -14.07 6.67
N ARG A 177 18.34 -13.12 6.53
CA ARG A 177 19.39 -12.89 7.54
C ARG A 177 18.85 -12.27 8.82
N ARG A 178 17.95 -11.30 8.70
CA ARG A 178 17.26 -10.68 9.84
C ARG A 178 16.53 -11.72 10.67
N GLU A 179 15.79 -12.63 10.04
CA GLU A 179 15.07 -13.68 10.77
C GLU A 179 16.04 -14.63 11.47
N GLY A 180 17.11 -15.07 10.80
CA GLY A 180 18.13 -15.91 11.44
C GLY A 180 18.78 -15.24 12.67
N LEU A 181 18.99 -13.92 12.63
CA LEU A 181 19.48 -13.17 13.79
C LEU A 181 18.42 -13.00 14.89
N LEU A 182 17.15 -12.88 14.54
CA LEU A 182 16.05 -12.80 15.53
C LEU A 182 15.84 -14.13 16.26
N GLU A 183 16.16 -15.25 15.63
CA GLU A 183 16.16 -16.58 16.24
C GLU A 183 17.32 -16.78 17.22
N ASP A 184 18.44 -16.07 17.03
CA ASP A 184 19.60 -16.14 17.92
C ASP A 184 19.33 -15.43 19.26
N ARG A 185 18.90 -16.22 20.25
CA ARG A 185 18.61 -15.73 21.59
C ARG A 185 19.83 -15.18 22.34
N SER A 186 21.05 -15.47 21.89
CA SER A 186 22.24 -14.85 22.47
C SER A 186 22.31 -13.34 22.22
N LEU A 187 21.62 -12.84 21.18
CA LEU A 187 21.52 -11.41 20.88
C LEU A 187 20.52 -10.67 21.77
N PHE A 188 19.72 -11.38 22.57
CA PHE A 188 18.69 -10.83 23.43
C PHE A 188 18.85 -11.38 24.86
N PRO A 189 19.69 -10.73 25.71
CA PRO A 189 20.00 -11.23 27.05
C PRO A 189 18.76 -11.44 27.94
N ASN A 190 17.74 -10.60 27.74
CA ASN A 190 16.47 -10.66 28.44
C ASN A 190 15.35 -10.92 27.43
N LYS A 191 14.19 -11.39 27.91
CA LYS A 191 12.96 -11.34 27.12
C LYS A 191 12.54 -9.87 26.95
N GLY A 192 12.20 -9.47 25.73
CA GLY A 192 11.74 -8.12 25.43
C GLY A 192 10.22 -7.99 25.33
N GLY A 193 9.78 -6.78 25.05
CA GLY A 193 8.38 -6.49 24.75
C GLY A 193 8.19 -5.14 24.08
N LEU A 194 6.99 -4.95 23.53
CA LEU A 194 6.57 -3.75 22.80
C LEU A 194 5.11 -3.43 23.15
N ALA A 195 4.78 -2.15 23.35
CA ALA A 195 3.41 -1.72 23.61
C ALA A 195 3.13 -0.35 22.97
N LEU A 196 1.92 -0.21 22.41
CA LEU A 196 1.37 1.08 22.00
C LEU A 196 0.61 1.69 23.17
N VAL A 197 1.05 2.84 23.66
CA VAL A 197 0.45 3.58 24.77
C VAL A 197 -0.30 4.78 24.21
N PHE A 198 -1.55 5.00 24.64
CA PHE A 198 -2.42 6.05 24.13
C PHE A 198 -2.19 7.39 24.85
N THR A 199 -0.94 7.86 24.81
CA THR A 199 -0.55 9.18 25.29
C THR A 199 0.67 9.71 24.52
N ASP A 200 1.03 10.97 24.78
CA ASP A 200 2.19 11.61 24.17
C ASP A 200 3.52 11.10 24.78
N GLY A 201 4.59 11.29 24.02
CA GLY A 201 5.90 10.79 24.44
C GLY A 201 6.54 11.55 25.61
N ASP A 202 6.13 12.77 25.91
CA ASP A 202 6.70 13.52 27.03
C ASP A 202 6.09 13.04 28.36
N SER A 203 4.79 12.76 28.39
CA SER A 203 4.12 12.07 29.50
C SER A 203 4.80 10.74 29.83
N ILE A 204 5.10 9.93 28.81
CA ILE A 204 5.82 8.65 28.99
C ILE A 204 7.23 8.88 29.55
N LYS A 205 8.01 9.81 28.99
CA LYS A 205 9.37 10.10 29.49
C LYS A 205 9.36 10.49 30.97
N GLN A 206 8.38 11.28 31.41
CA GLN A 206 8.27 11.69 32.81
C GLN A 206 8.05 10.48 33.72
N VAL A 207 7.17 9.55 33.35
CA VAL A 207 6.95 8.31 34.10
C VAL A 207 8.21 7.44 34.11
N LEU A 208 8.84 7.22 32.95
CA LEU A 208 10.07 6.43 32.87
C LEU A 208 11.20 7.03 33.71
N ALA A 209 11.34 8.36 33.74
CA ALA A 209 12.34 9.04 34.55
C ALA A 209 12.05 8.92 36.05
N LYS A 210 10.80 9.12 36.46
CA LYS A 210 10.36 9.03 37.86
C LYS A 210 10.59 7.64 38.44
N GLU A 211 10.34 6.60 37.65
CA GLU A 211 10.43 5.20 38.08
C GLU A 211 11.84 4.60 37.84
N GLY A 212 12.79 5.37 37.33
CA GLY A 212 14.17 4.92 37.09
C GLY A 212 14.30 3.90 35.95
N LEU A 213 13.38 3.91 34.98
CA LEU A 213 13.29 2.95 33.88
C LEU A 213 13.97 3.43 32.58
N LEU A 214 14.58 4.62 32.61
CA LEU A 214 15.34 5.14 31.46
C LEU A 214 16.52 4.20 31.13
N GLY A 215 16.60 3.78 29.87
CA GLY A 215 17.67 2.90 29.38
C GLY A 215 17.32 1.41 29.39
N THR A 216 16.30 0.98 30.17
CA THR A 216 15.73 -0.37 30.09
C THR A 216 14.43 -0.40 29.29
N VAL A 217 13.68 0.71 29.29
CA VAL A 217 12.53 0.97 28.44
C VAL A 217 12.79 2.24 27.63
N ASP A 218 12.71 2.14 26.31
CA ASP A 218 12.81 3.27 25.39
C ASP A 218 11.44 3.59 24.78
N ILE A 219 11.27 4.83 24.36
CA ILE A 219 10.28 5.16 23.33
C ILE A 219 10.73 4.53 22.02
N ALA A 220 9.96 3.55 21.56
CA ALA A 220 10.17 2.81 20.32
C ALA A 220 9.58 3.53 19.10
N GLY A 221 8.64 4.45 19.29
CA GLY A 221 8.13 5.23 18.16
C GLY A 221 7.04 6.23 18.49
N PHE A 222 6.99 7.31 17.72
CA PHE A 222 5.94 8.33 17.75
C PHE A 222 4.96 8.06 16.61
N SER A 223 3.85 7.41 16.93
CA SER A 223 2.89 6.88 15.94
C SER A 223 1.89 7.95 15.51
N SER A 224 1.31 8.66 16.47
CA SER A 224 0.41 9.80 16.27
C SER A 224 0.56 10.79 17.45
N PRO A 225 -0.12 11.96 17.46
CA PRO A 225 -0.03 12.89 18.59
C PRO A 225 -0.39 12.27 19.94
N GLY A 226 -1.38 11.37 19.98
CA GLY A 226 -1.86 10.69 21.20
C GLY A 226 -1.52 9.20 21.26
N ALA A 227 -0.57 8.71 20.47
CA ALA A 227 -0.15 7.31 20.51
C ALA A 227 1.36 7.16 20.34
N THR A 228 2.00 6.60 21.36
CA THR A 228 3.45 6.43 21.44
C THR A 228 3.77 4.98 21.76
N CYS A 229 4.69 4.39 21.00
CA CYS A 229 5.15 3.04 21.20
C CYS A 229 6.34 3.02 22.17
N VAL A 230 6.36 2.08 23.10
CA VAL A 230 7.44 1.83 24.06
C VAL A 230 7.92 0.39 23.96
N ALA A 231 9.22 0.18 24.13
CA ALA A 231 9.82 -1.14 24.06
C ALA A 231 11.03 -1.26 24.97
N GLY A 232 11.35 -2.49 25.37
CA GLY A 232 12.46 -2.75 26.26
C GLY A 232 12.42 -4.15 26.83
N ASP A 233 13.08 -4.34 27.96
CA ASP A 233 13.01 -5.58 28.72
C ASP A 233 11.59 -5.79 29.25
N ALA A 234 11.04 -7.00 29.05
CA ALA A 234 9.64 -7.29 29.30
C ALA A 234 9.21 -6.95 30.74
N SER A 235 10.03 -7.33 31.73
CA SER A 235 9.73 -7.08 33.15
C SER A 235 9.73 -5.59 33.49
N GLN A 236 10.62 -4.79 32.90
CA GLN A 236 10.69 -3.35 33.11
C GLN A 236 9.56 -2.63 32.37
N LEU A 237 9.20 -3.13 31.19
CA LEU A 237 8.04 -2.67 30.44
C LEU A 237 6.73 -2.95 31.19
N ASP A 238 6.59 -4.09 31.87
CA ASP A 238 5.44 -4.40 32.72
C ASP A 238 5.26 -3.34 33.81
N VAL A 239 6.34 -2.98 34.52
CA VAL A 239 6.32 -1.90 35.52
C VAL A 239 5.94 -0.56 34.90
N ALA A 240 6.54 -0.20 33.76
CA ALA A 240 6.22 1.06 33.08
C ALA A 240 4.73 1.17 32.73
N LEU A 241 4.13 0.09 32.21
CA LEU A 241 2.72 0.09 31.81
C LEU A 241 1.77 0.07 33.01
N GLU A 242 2.12 -0.59 34.11
CA GLU A 242 1.37 -0.50 35.36
C GLU A 242 1.32 0.95 35.86
N LYS A 243 2.47 1.64 35.89
CA LYS A 243 2.56 3.05 36.31
C LYS A 243 1.86 4.03 35.40
N LEU A 244 1.82 3.74 34.10
CA LEU A 244 1.01 4.52 33.15
C LEU A 244 -0.49 4.26 33.37
N SER A 245 -0.88 3.03 33.72
CA SER A 245 -2.29 2.70 34.02
C SER A 245 -2.79 3.41 35.28
N ASP A 246 -1.94 3.60 36.29
CA ASP A 246 -2.23 4.42 37.48
C ASP A 246 -2.57 5.89 37.14
N THR A 247 -2.32 6.32 35.90
CA THR A 247 -2.61 7.67 35.40
C THR A 247 -3.76 7.72 34.38
N ASP A 248 -4.63 6.70 34.37
CA ASP A 248 -5.76 6.54 33.44
C ASP A 248 -5.35 6.49 31.96
N VAL A 249 -4.11 6.05 31.68
CA VAL A 249 -3.60 5.89 30.31
C VAL A 249 -3.74 4.44 29.86
N ASP A 250 -4.55 4.23 28.82
CA ASP A 250 -4.70 2.92 28.18
C ASP A 250 -3.47 2.54 27.33
N PHE A 251 -3.27 1.24 27.16
CA PHE A 251 -2.26 0.71 26.25
C PHE A 251 -2.69 -0.59 25.58
N LYS A 252 -2.02 -0.95 24.48
CA LYS A 252 -2.12 -2.26 23.81
C LYS A 252 -0.75 -2.89 23.68
N ARG A 253 -0.59 -4.10 24.24
CA ARG A 253 0.60 -4.92 24.03
C ARG A 253 0.65 -5.40 22.59
N VAL A 254 1.83 -5.30 21.99
CA VAL A 254 2.13 -5.98 20.73
C VAL A 254 2.65 -7.36 21.11
N ARG A 255 2.15 -8.39 20.43
CA ARG A 255 2.55 -9.79 20.67
C ARG A 255 3.90 -10.05 20.02
N LEU A 256 4.94 -9.49 20.61
CA LEU A 256 6.33 -9.66 20.22
C LEU A 256 7.16 -9.69 21.50
N ASP A 257 8.00 -10.71 21.65
CA ASP A 257 8.85 -10.91 22.83
C ASP A 257 10.25 -10.29 22.66
N ILE A 258 10.37 -9.34 21.73
CA ILE A 258 11.59 -8.59 21.41
C ILE A 258 11.23 -7.11 21.42
N GLY A 259 12.01 -6.32 22.18
CA GLY A 259 11.87 -4.87 22.26
C GLY A 259 12.41 -4.14 21.03
N MET A 260 11.74 -4.27 19.88
CA MET A 260 12.18 -3.60 18.65
C MET A 260 12.20 -2.07 18.82
N HIS A 261 13.12 -1.39 18.12
CA HIS A 261 13.29 0.07 18.17
C HIS A 261 13.73 0.62 19.55
N SER A 262 14.34 -0.22 20.38
CA SER A 262 14.98 0.15 21.66
C SER A 262 16.39 -0.42 21.81
N GLY A 263 17.04 -0.10 22.94
CA GLY A 263 18.33 -0.66 23.33
C GLY A 263 18.36 -2.19 23.38
N HIS A 264 17.20 -2.81 23.54
CA HIS A 264 17.05 -4.26 23.59
C HIS A 264 17.52 -4.95 22.30
N VAL A 265 17.46 -4.27 21.14
CA VAL A 265 17.91 -4.81 19.84
C VAL A 265 19.25 -4.25 19.39
N GLN A 266 20.05 -3.69 20.30
CA GLN A 266 21.35 -3.10 19.96
C GLN A 266 22.29 -4.12 19.30
N ALA A 267 22.44 -5.32 19.88
CA ALA A 267 23.30 -6.37 19.34
C ALA A 267 22.84 -6.83 17.94
N LEU A 268 21.51 -6.96 17.73
CA LEU A 268 20.93 -7.26 16.42
C LEU A 268 21.29 -6.17 15.40
N ALA A 269 21.10 -4.89 15.75
CA ALA A 269 21.41 -3.78 14.86
C ALA A 269 22.90 -3.72 14.52
N ASP A 270 23.78 -4.04 15.46
CA ASP A 270 25.22 -4.06 15.23
C ASP A 270 25.65 -5.20 14.30
N HIS A 271 25.05 -6.39 14.44
CA HIS A 271 25.24 -7.49 13.49
C HIS A 271 24.80 -7.11 12.08
N VAL A 272 23.57 -6.60 11.93
CA VAL A 272 23.04 -6.11 10.64
C VAL A 272 23.98 -5.07 10.02
N ARG A 273 24.51 -4.15 10.82
CA ARG A 273 25.45 -3.12 10.36
C ARG A 273 26.78 -3.72 9.86
N SER A 274 27.25 -4.78 10.50
CA SER A 274 28.50 -5.47 10.19
C SER A 274 28.43 -6.42 9.00
N SER A 275 27.23 -6.65 8.45
CA SER A 275 26.98 -7.56 7.33
C SER A 275 26.55 -6.80 6.05
N PRO A 276 27.46 -6.05 5.41
CA PRO A 276 27.13 -5.25 4.23
C PRO A 276 26.75 -6.10 3.01
N ASP A 277 27.19 -7.35 2.95
CA ASP A 277 26.89 -8.35 1.90
C ASP A 277 25.40 -8.73 1.80
N ILE A 278 24.62 -8.41 2.84
CA ILE A 278 23.16 -8.53 2.87
C ILE A 278 22.50 -7.49 1.94
N PHE A 279 23.15 -6.35 1.75
CA PHE A 279 22.63 -5.20 1.00
C PHE A 279 23.33 -5.11 -0.36
N PRO A 280 22.69 -4.50 -1.38
CA PRO A 280 23.40 -4.21 -2.60
C PRO A 280 24.58 -3.30 -2.27
N GLU A 281 25.70 -3.46 -2.99
CA GLU A 281 26.80 -2.50 -2.91
C GLU A 281 26.27 -1.09 -3.16
N ARG A 282 26.92 -0.10 -2.53
CA ARG A 282 26.51 1.31 -2.45
C ARG A 282 26.23 1.98 -3.81
N ASP A 283 26.64 1.33 -4.90
CA ASP A 283 26.51 1.77 -6.31
C ASP A 283 26.05 0.63 -7.25
N SER A 284 25.30 -0.37 -6.74
CA SER A 284 24.79 -1.45 -7.58
C SER A 284 23.96 -0.87 -8.74
N LYS A 285 24.45 -1.09 -9.96
CA LYS A 285 23.73 -0.79 -11.23
C LYS A 285 22.38 -1.51 -11.33
N ASP A 286 22.12 -2.47 -10.45
CA ASP A 286 20.91 -3.27 -10.40
C ASP A 286 19.79 -2.58 -9.61
N CYS A 287 20.11 -1.61 -8.74
CA CYS A 287 19.14 -0.75 -8.08
C CYS A 287 18.55 0.25 -9.09
N LYS A 288 17.45 -0.15 -9.76
CA LYS A 288 16.68 0.73 -10.63
C LYS A 288 15.71 1.58 -9.80
N VAL A 289 16.26 2.55 -9.07
CA VAL A 289 15.44 3.45 -8.25
C VAL A 289 14.49 4.24 -9.15
N LEU A 290 13.20 4.18 -8.86
CA LEU A 290 12.17 4.93 -9.60
C LEU A 290 12.42 6.43 -9.40
N PRO A 291 12.73 7.18 -10.47
CA PRO A 291 12.98 8.61 -10.35
C PRO A 291 11.70 9.35 -9.99
N GLY A 292 11.82 10.43 -9.21
CA GLY A 292 10.71 11.35 -8.92
C GLY A 292 9.71 10.88 -7.85
N ILE A 293 10.06 9.87 -7.04
CA ILE A 293 9.28 9.48 -5.86
C ILE A 293 10.04 9.91 -4.60
N ASP A 294 9.40 10.73 -3.77
CA ASP A 294 9.94 11.15 -2.47
C ASP A 294 9.82 10.00 -1.46
N HIS A 295 10.95 9.51 -0.94
CA HIS A 295 10.96 8.40 0.02
C HIS A 295 11.15 8.92 1.44
N TRP A 296 10.10 8.82 2.26
CA TRP A 296 10.10 9.18 3.67
C TRP A 296 10.35 7.97 4.56
N SER A 297 11.53 7.92 5.17
CA SER A 297 11.93 6.82 6.05
C SER A 297 11.15 6.83 7.36
N SER A 298 11.00 5.65 7.97
CA SER A 298 10.54 5.46 9.35
C SER A 298 11.28 6.31 10.39
N LEU A 299 12.46 6.86 10.04
CA LEU A 299 13.26 7.76 10.87
C LEU A 299 12.81 9.24 10.84
N GLY A 300 11.76 9.59 10.10
CA GLY A 300 11.25 10.97 10.10
C GLY A 300 11.98 11.87 9.11
N ILE A 301 12.75 11.29 8.18
CA ILE A 301 13.58 12.01 7.22
C ILE A 301 13.21 11.61 5.80
N GLN A 302 13.27 12.57 4.89
CA GLN A 302 13.24 12.29 3.46
C GLN A 302 14.63 11.79 3.06
N LEU A 303 14.68 10.61 2.47
CA LEU A 303 15.90 10.04 1.92
C LEU A 303 16.23 10.73 0.60
N PRO A 304 17.52 10.86 0.25
CA PRO A 304 17.90 11.41 -1.05
C PRO A 304 17.28 10.59 -2.18
N THR A 305 16.57 11.26 -3.08
CA THR A 305 15.93 10.62 -4.24
C THR A 305 16.95 9.83 -5.04
N GLY A 306 16.61 8.60 -5.43
CA GLY A 306 17.52 7.78 -6.25
C GLY A 306 18.61 7.04 -5.47
N SER A 307 18.70 7.15 -4.14
CA SER A 307 19.77 6.48 -3.39
C SER A 307 19.40 5.05 -2.97
N PRO A 308 20.33 4.09 -3.10
CA PRO A 308 20.16 2.76 -2.54
C PRO A 308 20.21 2.84 -1.00
N LEU A 309 19.39 2.00 -0.37
CA LEU A 309 19.43 1.82 1.08
C LEU A 309 20.47 0.76 1.46
N ASN A 310 21.12 0.93 2.60
CA ASN A 310 22.23 0.08 3.03
C ASN A 310 22.07 -0.42 4.47
N ALA A 311 23.02 -1.26 4.90
CA ALA A 311 23.09 -1.84 6.23
C ALA A 311 23.02 -0.81 7.36
N ASN A 312 23.73 0.31 7.23
CA ASN A 312 23.72 1.36 8.24
C ASN A 312 22.32 1.93 8.43
N HIS A 313 21.64 2.26 7.31
CA HIS A 313 20.29 2.79 7.35
C HIS A 313 19.33 1.83 8.04
N TYR A 314 19.31 0.55 7.62
CA TYR A 314 18.39 -0.42 8.19
C TYR A 314 18.70 -0.73 9.67
N ALA A 315 19.98 -0.86 10.03
CA ALA A 315 20.39 -1.00 11.43
C ALA A 315 19.94 0.20 12.29
N THR A 316 19.96 1.41 11.74
CA THR A 316 19.42 2.59 12.42
C THR A 316 17.90 2.51 12.57
N VAL A 317 17.16 2.06 11.54
CA VAL A 317 15.71 1.84 11.62
C VAL A 317 15.36 0.79 12.69
N LEU A 318 16.13 -0.30 12.79
CA LEU A 318 15.92 -1.34 13.80
C LEU A 318 16.06 -0.81 15.23
N ARG A 319 17.01 0.09 15.49
CA ARG A 319 17.39 0.53 16.84
C ARG A 319 16.72 1.82 17.28
N ARG A 320 16.46 2.76 16.37
CA ARG A 320 16.01 4.12 16.73
C ARG A 320 14.48 4.20 16.81
N PRO A 321 13.96 5.17 17.57
CA PRO A 321 12.52 5.40 17.64
C PRO A 321 11.95 5.74 16.27
N LEU A 322 10.83 5.09 15.91
CA LEU A 322 10.08 5.43 14.70
C LEU A 322 9.50 6.84 14.81
N ARG A 323 9.46 7.56 13.70
CA ARG A 323 9.01 8.97 13.61
C ARG A 323 7.86 9.12 12.61
N TYR A 324 6.92 8.18 12.66
CA TYR A 324 5.83 8.09 11.68
C TYR A 324 4.94 9.34 11.67
N ARG A 325 4.55 9.83 12.84
CA ARG A 325 3.82 11.10 12.98
C ARG A 325 4.56 12.26 12.30
N ASP A 326 5.88 12.33 12.50
CA ASP A 326 6.69 13.42 11.95
C ASP A 326 6.78 13.31 10.41
N CYS A 327 6.82 12.09 9.85
CA CYS A 327 6.70 11.88 8.40
C CYS A 327 5.36 12.40 7.86
N VAL A 328 4.23 12.03 8.49
CA VAL A 328 2.90 12.50 8.08
C VAL A 328 2.84 14.03 8.08
N GLN A 329 3.30 14.67 9.16
CA GLN A 329 3.30 16.13 9.29
C GLN A 329 4.20 16.81 8.24
N LYS A 330 5.40 16.28 8.00
CA LYS A 330 6.33 16.85 7.01
C LYS A 330 5.84 16.71 5.58
N ILE A 331 5.24 15.56 5.23
CA ILE A 331 4.61 15.35 3.92
C ILE A 331 3.47 16.35 3.74
N PHE A 332 2.59 16.48 4.72
CA PHE A 332 1.49 17.44 4.70
C PHE A 332 1.99 18.89 4.53
N GLN A 333 2.96 19.31 5.35
CA GLN A 333 3.53 20.66 5.29
C GLN A 333 4.19 20.95 3.92
N LYS A 334 5.00 20.01 3.43
CA LYS A 334 5.65 20.12 2.11
C LYS A 334 4.60 20.26 1.02
N HIS A 335 3.60 19.38 0.99
CA HIS A 335 2.51 19.43 0.02
C HIS A 335 1.75 20.76 0.08
N MET A 336 1.39 21.24 1.27
CA MET A 336 0.67 22.51 1.42
C MET A 336 1.50 23.72 1.03
N SER A 337 2.83 23.62 1.07
CA SER A 337 3.72 24.70 0.61
C SER A 337 3.98 24.69 -0.90
N GLU A 338 4.01 23.52 -1.55
CA GLU A 338 4.46 23.37 -2.94
C GLU A 338 3.34 23.04 -3.93
N GLN A 339 2.27 22.39 -3.46
CA GLN A 339 1.25 21.74 -4.29
C GLN A 339 -0.16 21.93 -3.73
N ARG A 340 -0.42 23.06 -3.06
CA ARG A 340 -1.68 23.35 -2.34
C ARG A 340 -2.95 23.24 -3.17
N GLU A 341 -2.86 23.32 -4.50
CA GLU A 341 -4.01 23.19 -5.41
C GLU A 341 -4.39 21.73 -5.68
N GLN A 342 -3.53 20.78 -5.31
CA GLN A 342 -3.80 19.34 -5.44
C GLN A 342 -4.45 18.80 -4.15
N ASP A 343 -5.18 17.69 -4.28
CA ASP A 343 -5.57 16.89 -3.12
C ASP A 343 -4.37 16.08 -2.62
N LEU A 344 -4.31 15.81 -1.32
CA LEU A 344 -3.31 14.93 -0.72
C LEU A 344 -3.98 13.64 -0.24
N VAL A 345 -3.61 12.51 -0.83
CA VAL A 345 -4.25 11.22 -0.55
C VAL A 345 -3.22 10.21 -0.07
N PHE A 346 -3.41 9.72 1.16
CA PHE A 346 -2.62 8.63 1.73
C PHE A 346 -3.33 7.29 1.50
N VAL A 347 -2.63 6.33 0.89
CA VAL A 347 -3.08 4.97 0.67
C VAL A 347 -2.26 4.04 1.56
N ASP A 348 -2.92 3.40 2.52
CA ASP A 348 -2.30 2.40 3.39
C ASP A 348 -2.11 1.09 2.64
N MET A 349 -0.86 0.66 2.52
CA MET A 349 -0.49 -0.56 1.80
C MET A 349 -0.59 -1.81 2.70
N GLY A 350 -0.93 -1.65 3.99
CA GLY A 350 -1.25 -2.74 4.90
C GLY A 350 -2.62 -3.35 4.58
N MET A 351 -2.67 -4.63 4.22
CA MET A 351 -3.89 -5.32 3.80
C MET A 351 -4.57 -6.10 4.95
N GLY A 352 -4.47 -5.60 6.19
CA GLY A 352 -4.86 -6.32 7.40
C GLY A 352 -5.64 -5.48 8.41
N PRO A 353 -6.24 -6.11 9.45
CA PRO A 353 -6.97 -5.41 10.50
C PRO A 353 -6.01 -4.56 11.33
N GLY A 354 -6.23 -3.24 11.42
CA GLY A 354 -5.44 -2.35 12.29
C GLY A 354 -4.66 -1.22 11.60
N GLN A 355 -4.69 -1.13 10.28
CA GLN A 355 -4.52 0.05 9.43
C GLN A 355 -3.75 1.28 9.98
N LEU A 356 -2.58 1.55 9.41
CA LEU A 356 -1.81 2.79 9.55
C LEU A 356 -2.62 4.05 9.20
N TYR A 357 -3.61 3.98 8.28
CA TYR A 357 -4.38 5.17 7.91
C TYR A 357 -5.06 5.84 9.12
N LYS A 358 -5.40 5.07 10.18
CA LYS A 358 -5.98 5.61 11.42
C LYS A 358 -5.00 6.51 12.18
N LEU A 359 -3.70 6.20 12.10
CA LEU A 359 -2.65 7.04 12.67
C LEU A 359 -2.47 8.34 11.88
N ILE A 360 -2.60 8.26 10.55
CA ILE A 360 -2.58 9.43 9.65
C ILE A 360 -3.80 10.32 9.93
N MET A 361 -4.98 9.72 10.04
CA MET A 361 -6.23 10.41 10.39
C MET A 361 -6.08 11.13 11.74
N ALA A 362 -5.67 10.42 12.80
CA ALA A 362 -5.44 11.03 14.11
C ALA A 362 -4.42 12.19 14.08
N ALA A 363 -3.48 12.18 13.13
CA ALA A 363 -2.50 13.23 12.96
C ALA A 363 -3.02 14.46 12.19
N LEU A 364 -4.04 14.32 11.34
CA LEU A 364 -4.45 15.36 10.38
C LEU A 364 -5.94 15.73 10.43
N GLU A 365 -6.79 14.96 11.12
CA GLU A 365 -8.25 15.15 11.09
C GLU A 365 -8.72 16.51 11.62
N HIS A 366 -7.92 17.13 12.48
CA HIS A 366 -8.18 18.46 13.03
C HIS A 366 -7.87 19.62 12.06
N THR A 367 -7.20 19.34 10.93
CA THR A 367 -6.82 20.37 9.95
C THR A 367 -8.02 20.82 9.11
N ALA A 368 -8.02 22.08 8.66
CA ALA A 368 -9.08 22.60 7.80
C ALA A 368 -9.13 21.87 6.45
N GLU A 369 -7.96 21.47 5.94
CA GLU A 369 -7.79 20.74 4.69
C GLU A 369 -8.41 19.34 4.75
N TRP A 370 -8.32 18.64 5.89
CA TRP A 370 -9.03 17.39 6.10
C TRP A 370 -10.54 17.60 6.15
N GLN A 371 -11.02 18.57 6.93
CA GLN A 371 -12.46 18.83 7.12
C GLN A 371 -13.18 19.20 5.82
N ARG A 372 -12.49 19.88 4.89
CA ARG A 372 -13.03 20.19 3.55
C ARG A 372 -12.81 19.09 2.51
N GLY A 373 -12.20 17.97 2.89
CA GLY A 373 -11.97 16.80 2.05
C GLY A 373 -10.75 16.87 1.13
N GLN A 374 -9.89 17.88 1.24
CA GLN A 374 -8.67 18.00 0.42
C GLN A 374 -7.59 16.99 0.82
N VAL A 375 -7.50 16.68 2.12
CA VAL A 375 -6.61 15.62 2.63
C VAL A 375 -7.45 14.40 2.97
N ARG A 376 -7.02 13.23 2.50
CA ARG A 376 -7.71 11.95 2.72
C ARG A 376 -6.69 10.87 3.08
N ALA A 377 -7.07 9.94 3.96
CA ALA A 377 -6.32 8.72 4.22
C ALA A 377 -7.26 7.52 4.22
N MET A 378 -6.81 6.37 3.70
CA MET A 378 -7.63 5.17 3.59
C MET A 378 -6.83 3.87 3.66
N ALA A 379 -7.54 2.83 4.03
CA ALA A 379 -7.14 1.45 3.78
C ALA A 379 -7.08 1.17 2.28
N SER A 380 -6.06 0.45 1.83
CA SER A 380 -6.16 -0.27 0.56
C SER A 380 -7.26 -1.34 0.66
N ILE A 381 -7.13 -2.26 1.62
CA ILE A 381 -8.06 -3.36 1.90
C ILE A 381 -8.21 -3.51 3.41
N ASP A 382 -9.44 -3.59 3.91
CA ASP A 382 -9.74 -3.84 5.33
C ASP A 382 -10.69 -5.05 5.46
N PRO A 383 -10.19 -6.22 5.88
CA PRO A 383 -11.02 -7.41 6.06
C PRO A 383 -12.15 -7.23 7.08
N VAL A 384 -12.01 -6.30 8.04
CA VAL A 384 -13.06 -6.02 9.04
C VAL A 384 -14.23 -5.30 8.38
N ASP A 385 -13.94 -4.28 7.58
CA ASP A 385 -14.95 -3.52 6.85
C ASP A 385 -15.62 -4.34 5.74
N ALA A 386 -14.94 -5.38 5.23
CA ALA A 386 -15.49 -6.28 4.23
C ALA A 386 -16.62 -7.19 4.78
N GLY A 387 -16.69 -7.41 6.10
CA GLY A 387 -17.74 -8.22 6.72
C GLY A 387 -17.88 -9.59 6.06
N ASP A 388 -19.10 -9.97 5.66
CA ASP A 388 -19.37 -11.24 4.97
C ASP A 388 -18.87 -11.28 3.52
N ALA A 389 -18.60 -10.13 2.89
CA ALA A 389 -18.12 -10.08 1.52
C ALA A 389 -16.76 -10.78 1.38
N ARG A 390 -15.96 -10.86 2.45
CA ARG A 390 -14.66 -11.58 2.49
C ARG A 390 -14.76 -13.07 2.18
N ASN A 391 -15.96 -13.64 2.22
CA ASN A 391 -16.22 -15.03 1.88
C ASN A 391 -16.41 -15.26 0.36
N THR A 392 -16.31 -14.21 -0.46
CA THR A 392 -16.50 -14.29 -1.92
C THR A 392 -15.18 -14.10 -2.66
N LEU A 393 -14.91 -14.93 -3.68
CA LEU A 393 -13.70 -14.78 -4.49
C LEU A 393 -13.71 -13.42 -5.23
N GLY A 394 -12.61 -12.68 -5.09
CA GLY A 394 -12.42 -11.35 -5.66
C GLY A 394 -12.83 -10.19 -4.76
N TRP A 395 -13.24 -10.46 -3.51
CA TRP A 395 -13.66 -9.43 -2.56
C TRP A 395 -12.60 -8.37 -2.30
N ALA A 396 -11.33 -8.77 -2.18
CA ALA A 396 -10.24 -7.87 -1.83
C ALA A 396 -9.97 -6.91 -3.00
N LYS A 397 -10.03 -7.44 -4.23
CA LYS A 397 -9.93 -6.64 -5.45
C LYS A 397 -11.11 -5.68 -5.60
N ALA A 398 -12.32 -6.11 -5.24
CA ALA A 398 -13.52 -5.28 -5.29
C ALA A 398 -13.45 -4.14 -4.26
N GLN A 399 -13.12 -4.44 -3.00
CA GLN A 399 -12.96 -3.46 -1.94
C GLN A 399 -11.83 -2.47 -2.26
N LEU A 400 -10.69 -2.96 -2.77
CA LEU A 400 -9.59 -2.10 -3.19
C LEU A 400 -10.03 -1.09 -4.26
N LYS A 401 -10.79 -1.53 -5.27
CA LYS A 401 -11.33 -0.63 -6.30
C LYS A 401 -12.33 0.38 -5.73
N ASP A 402 -13.21 -0.07 -4.83
CA ASP A 402 -14.21 0.78 -4.21
C ASP A 402 -13.56 1.86 -3.32
N ASN A 403 -12.61 1.47 -2.47
CA ASN A 403 -11.85 2.38 -1.61
C ASN A 403 -11.12 3.44 -2.45
N LEU A 404 -10.39 3.02 -3.48
CA LEU A 404 -9.69 3.95 -4.38
C LEU A 404 -10.66 4.81 -5.20
N SER A 405 -11.88 4.34 -5.49
CA SER A 405 -12.88 5.16 -6.18
C SER A 405 -13.45 6.24 -5.27
N LYS A 406 -13.78 5.89 -4.01
CA LYS A 406 -14.23 6.85 -2.98
C LYS A 406 -13.16 7.90 -2.67
N ALA A 407 -11.89 7.53 -2.81
CA ALA A 407 -10.74 8.42 -2.70
C ALA A 407 -10.59 9.42 -3.84
N HIS A 408 -11.32 9.20 -4.94
CA HIS A 408 -11.07 9.80 -6.25
C HIS A 408 -9.67 9.49 -6.80
N VAL A 409 -9.03 8.41 -6.35
CA VAL A 409 -7.74 7.92 -6.84
C VAL A 409 -7.93 7.11 -8.13
N LEU A 410 -8.99 6.28 -8.16
CA LEU A 410 -9.53 5.73 -9.39
C LEU A 410 -10.76 6.55 -9.76
N LEU A 411 -10.72 7.23 -10.90
CA LEU A 411 -11.94 7.83 -11.42
C LEU A 411 -12.90 6.71 -11.83
N GLN A 412 -14.12 6.73 -11.28
CA GLN A 412 -15.20 5.91 -11.81
C GLN A 412 -15.30 6.19 -13.32
N LYS A 413 -15.46 5.14 -14.14
CA LYS A 413 -16.11 5.35 -15.45
C LYS A 413 -17.40 6.11 -15.13
N SER A 414 -17.59 7.26 -15.76
CA SER A 414 -18.80 8.07 -15.64
C SER A 414 -20.00 7.13 -15.54
N SER A 415 -20.67 7.18 -14.39
CA SER A 415 -21.92 6.47 -14.19
C SER A 415 -22.84 6.81 -15.34
N THR A 416 -23.46 5.77 -15.90
CA THR A 416 -24.62 5.90 -16.76
C THR A 416 -25.59 6.89 -16.13
N SER A 417 -26.00 7.87 -16.92
CA SER A 417 -26.94 8.92 -16.58
C SER A 417 -28.12 8.39 -15.75
N PRO A 418 -28.56 9.10 -14.69
CA PRO A 418 -29.80 8.76 -14.02
C PRO A 418 -30.97 9.12 -14.95
N GLY A 419 -31.60 8.13 -15.57
CA GLY A 419 -32.81 8.40 -16.35
C GLY A 419 -33.20 7.35 -17.40
N MET A 420 -33.47 6.12 -16.98
CA MET A 420 -34.45 5.28 -17.68
C MET A 420 -35.18 4.44 -16.63
N THR A 421 -36.33 4.95 -16.19
CA THR A 421 -37.35 4.19 -15.46
C THR A 421 -38.06 3.25 -16.41
N ASP A 422 -38.02 1.94 -16.13
CA ASP A 422 -38.93 0.93 -16.68
C ASP A 422 -40.34 1.16 -16.07
N PRO A 423 -41.45 1.16 -16.85
CA PRO A 423 -42.76 1.56 -16.35
C PRO A 423 -43.60 0.34 -15.99
N HIS A 424 -43.84 0.06 -14.71
CA HIS A 424 -45.04 -0.68 -14.29
C HIS A 424 -45.41 -0.42 -12.81
N TYR A 425 -46.68 -0.03 -12.60
CA TYR A 425 -47.44 0.09 -11.33
C TYR A 425 -47.05 1.24 -10.36
N ALA A 426 -47.93 2.08 -9.79
CA ALA A 426 -49.38 2.26 -9.87
C ALA A 426 -49.78 3.67 -9.33
N HIS A 427 -50.90 4.19 -9.84
CA HIS A 427 -51.71 5.36 -9.46
C HIS A 427 -51.55 6.01 -8.07
N LYS A 428 -51.49 7.36 -8.02
CA LYS A 428 -52.62 8.29 -7.69
C LYS A 428 -52.19 9.77 -7.61
N HIS A 429 -52.99 10.63 -8.26
CA HIS A 429 -53.28 12.07 -8.06
C HIS A 429 -52.25 12.96 -7.31
N ASN A 430 -51.79 14.11 -7.84
CA ASN A 430 -52.60 15.34 -7.93
C ASN A 430 -51.89 16.47 -8.73
N LYS A 431 -52.60 16.95 -9.75
CA LYS A 431 -52.84 18.35 -10.20
C LYS A 431 -51.73 19.42 -10.19
N LYS A 432 -51.62 20.05 -11.38
CA LYS A 432 -51.46 21.51 -11.69
C LYS A 432 -50.00 22.04 -11.59
N VAL A 433 -49.40 22.83 -12.50
CA VAL A 433 -49.79 23.81 -13.55
C VAL A 433 -48.64 23.90 -14.58
N ALA A 434 -48.86 23.78 -15.90
CA ALA A 434 -48.73 24.80 -16.99
C ALA A 434 -47.53 25.79 -16.87
N ALA A 435 -46.79 26.24 -17.91
CA ALA A 435 -46.98 26.36 -19.36
C ALA A 435 -45.58 26.55 -20.03
N ARG A 436 -45.27 25.90 -21.16
CA ARG A 436 -45.26 26.41 -22.57
C ARG A 436 -44.73 27.84 -22.80
N ALA A 437 -43.67 27.94 -23.62
CA ALA A 437 -43.49 28.85 -24.80
C ALA A 437 -41.99 28.91 -25.18
N SER A 438 -41.53 28.29 -26.28
CA SER A 438 -41.47 28.79 -27.68
C SER A 438 -40.10 29.37 -28.09
N ASN A 439 -39.42 28.67 -29.01
CA ASN A 439 -38.34 29.14 -29.90
C ASN A 439 -38.91 30.18 -30.93
N PRO A 440 -38.15 30.91 -31.81
CA PRO A 440 -36.77 30.71 -32.29
C PRO A 440 -35.88 31.96 -32.63
N VAL A 441 -34.55 31.73 -32.77
CA VAL A 441 -33.55 32.27 -33.75
C VAL A 441 -33.36 33.81 -33.95
N THR A 442 -32.19 34.37 -33.57
CA THR A 442 -31.13 34.93 -34.48
C THR A 442 -29.86 35.47 -33.77
N LYS A 443 -28.71 35.05 -34.31
CA LYS A 443 -27.39 35.70 -34.50
C LYS A 443 -26.68 36.58 -33.42
N TRP A 444 -25.61 35.97 -32.86
CA TRP A 444 -24.25 36.49 -32.60
C TRP A 444 -24.05 37.84 -31.89
N LYS A 445 -23.70 37.79 -30.60
CA LYS A 445 -22.76 38.72 -29.93
C LYS A 445 -22.04 38.04 -28.74
N CYS A 446 -20.72 37.97 -28.88
CA CYS A 446 -19.63 37.99 -27.87
C CYS A 446 -19.65 37.10 -26.60
N MET A 447 -18.56 36.32 -26.50
CA MET A 447 -17.81 35.94 -25.29
C MET A 447 -18.55 35.20 -24.16
N ALA A 448 -18.78 33.90 -24.37
CA ALA A 448 -18.69 32.82 -23.37
C ALA A 448 -19.04 31.52 -24.10
N GLY A 449 -18.10 30.58 -24.26
CA GLY A 449 -18.42 29.34 -24.98
C GLY A 449 -17.21 28.57 -25.52
N THR A 450 -16.22 28.29 -24.67
CA THR A 450 -15.12 27.36 -24.96
C THR A 450 -15.25 26.03 -24.20
N ALA A 451 -16.19 25.90 -23.25
CA ALA A 451 -16.42 24.65 -22.51
C ALA A 451 -17.47 23.72 -23.18
N GLU A 452 -18.56 24.26 -23.73
CA GLU A 452 -19.62 23.43 -24.34
C GLU A 452 -19.21 22.81 -25.69
N LYS A 453 -18.37 23.47 -26.49
CA LYS A 453 -17.87 22.91 -27.75
C LYS A 453 -16.90 21.74 -27.56
N PHE A 454 -16.27 21.62 -26.40
CA PHE A 454 -15.42 20.48 -26.06
C PHE A 454 -16.25 19.28 -25.58
N ALA A 455 -17.35 19.52 -24.88
CA ALA A 455 -18.30 18.48 -24.50
C ALA A 455 -18.98 17.87 -25.74
N ASP A 456 -19.46 18.69 -26.67
CA ASP A 456 -20.10 18.20 -27.91
C ASP A 456 -19.14 17.41 -28.81
N ALA A 457 -17.86 17.79 -28.86
CA ALA A 457 -16.84 17.03 -29.60
C ALA A 457 -16.54 15.67 -28.94
N GLN A 458 -16.57 15.58 -27.61
CA GLN A 458 -16.42 14.31 -26.87
C GLN A 458 -17.65 13.42 -27.04
N THR A 459 -18.87 13.98 -27.01
CA THR A 459 -20.10 13.22 -27.20
C THR A 459 -20.21 12.68 -28.63
N CYS A 460 -19.89 13.49 -29.65
CA CYS A 460 -19.84 13.04 -31.04
C CYS A 460 -18.81 11.93 -31.27
N TRP A 461 -17.66 11.98 -30.57
CA TRP A 461 -16.64 10.95 -30.67
C TRP A 461 -17.07 9.65 -29.98
N PHE A 462 -17.70 9.73 -28.81
CA PHE A 462 -18.26 8.58 -28.11
C PHE A 462 -19.39 7.91 -28.90
N GLU A 463 -20.31 8.66 -29.50
CA GLU A 463 -21.35 8.11 -30.39
C GLU A 463 -20.77 7.48 -31.66
N GLY A 464 -19.72 8.08 -32.24
CA GLY A 464 -19.02 7.53 -33.40
C GLY A 464 -18.36 6.18 -33.09
N VAL A 465 -17.68 6.06 -31.95
CA VAL A 465 -17.02 4.82 -31.50
C VAL A 465 -18.05 3.75 -31.13
N ASN A 466 -19.16 4.12 -30.48
CA ASN A 466 -20.22 3.16 -30.14
C ASN A 466 -20.96 2.63 -31.37
N ARG A 467 -21.20 3.48 -32.40
CA ARG A 467 -21.78 3.02 -33.68
C ARG A 467 -20.84 2.07 -34.43
N LEU A 468 -19.54 2.32 -34.38
CA LEU A 468 -18.54 1.43 -34.99
C LEU A 468 -18.49 0.07 -34.28
N LEU A 469 -18.59 0.05 -32.95
CA LEU A 469 -18.64 -1.18 -32.14
C LEU A 469 -19.93 -1.99 -32.34
N LEU A 470 -21.07 -1.32 -32.53
CA LEU A 470 -22.34 -1.98 -32.86
C LEU A 470 -22.36 -2.56 -34.28
N GLN A 471 -21.68 -1.92 -35.24
CA GLN A 471 -21.53 -2.48 -36.59
C GLN A 471 -20.55 -3.66 -36.66
N LEU A 472 -19.52 -3.68 -35.81
CA LEU A 472 -18.54 -4.77 -35.74
C LEU A 472 -19.06 -6.01 -34.98
N THR A 473 -20.13 -5.87 -34.20
CA THR A 473 -20.74 -6.98 -33.44
C THR A 473 -21.97 -7.60 -34.11
N SER A 474 -22.44 -7.03 -35.23
CA SER A 474 -23.56 -7.55 -36.03
C SER A 474 -23.13 -8.24 -37.33
N TYR A 475 -21.93 -8.82 -37.38
CA TYR A 475 -21.42 -9.49 -38.58
C TYR A 475 -22.14 -10.83 -38.82
N ASP A 476 -23.06 -10.85 -39.79
CA ASP A 476 -23.69 -12.05 -40.35
C ASP A 476 -22.81 -12.58 -41.50
N PRO A 477 -22.23 -13.78 -41.41
CA PRO A 477 -21.28 -14.30 -42.39
C PRO A 477 -21.92 -14.68 -43.75
N ASN A 478 -23.23 -14.50 -43.96
CA ASN A 478 -23.92 -14.92 -45.20
C ASN A 478 -24.51 -13.78 -46.08
N ARG A 479 -24.15 -12.51 -45.86
CA ARG A 479 -24.48 -11.43 -46.81
C ARG A 479 -23.22 -10.96 -47.54
N THR A 480 -23.12 -11.35 -48.82
CA THR A 480 -22.10 -10.92 -49.81
C THR A 480 -21.97 -9.42 -49.92
#